data_AF-A0AAF0FXY3-F1
#
_entry.id   AF-A0AAF0FXY3-F1
#
_cell.length_a   1.000
_cell.length_b   1.000
_cell.length_c   1.000
_cell.angle_alpha   90.00
_cell.angle_beta   90.00
_cell.angle_gamma   90.00
#
_symmetry.space_group_name_H-M   'P 1'
#
loop_
_entity.id
_entity.type
_entity.pdbx_description
1 polymer ?
#
loop_
_entity_poly.entity_id
_entity_poly.type
_entity_poly.pdbx_seq_one_letter_code
_entity_poly.pdbx_strand_id
1 'polypeptide(L)'
;MFEERLLKLNEYLNNNPTLYIPQEMASKFSQLIDKRVLEKSVGGVYRVNWEKLAKYLARNIGMKGKPKTCSFNTVFIEEKYENNISLIFYLVYSIADDFVRCITDVGINEFIVPLVFMPLKLIDELYEKHYRLVGKLASDILNESRILLLFPILLPLPSEHELVSMYVESINKLRESIKEIPSNVFYADEYDYLANHRKSTTIKALVTFSFLYDLLNRYGFSGFKNKRGWKSSSKWFEETVKLLLVNEYVQGIFSKNVTDYLVKEYKTGGPCQEDIAIPIKREDRADILIVDTKLRKDDICRILLSSAYKHQNNKQERQVSECKHRKQTESLIKYEHYITVKSDKLRKLEELLQKETPIGDYYLVFIQRVKPSIKCLENLNSVKPRGYKKIMIYSIEDFAEILTKSQNLVD
;
A
#
# COMPACT_ATOMS: atom_id res chain seq x y z
N MET A 1 -32.99 9.14 -5.75
CA MET A 1 -32.37 9.89 -4.63
C MET A 1 -31.14 10.65 -5.14
N PHE A 2 -30.70 11.73 -4.47
CA PHE A 2 -29.61 12.59 -4.96
C PHE A 2 -28.31 11.80 -5.14
N GLU A 3 -28.02 10.90 -4.19
CA GLU A 3 -26.82 10.05 -4.19
C GLU A 3 -26.78 9.11 -5.40
N GLU A 4 -27.88 8.45 -5.76
CA GLU A 4 -27.94 7.60 -6.95
C GLU A 4 -27.64 8.39 -8.24
N ARG A 5 -28.09 9.66 -8.30
CA ARG A 5 -27.81 10.52 -9.45
C ARG A 5 -26.35 10.94 -9.49
N LEU A 6 -25.76 11.21 -8.33
CA LEU A 6 -24.34 11.50 -8.20
C LEU A 6 -23.47 10.30 -8.62
N LEU A 7 -23.83 9.08 -8.22
CA LEU A 7 -23.14 7.85 -8.63
C LEU A 7 -23.20 7.63 -10.14
N LYS A 8 -24.38 7.81 -10.76
CA LYS A 8 -24.53 7.76 -12.22
C LYS A 8 -23.75 8.86 -12.95
N LEU A 9 -23.65 10.04 -12.36
CA LEU A 9 -22.78 11.09 -12.89
C LEU A 9 -21.31 10.66 -12.83
N ASN A 10 -20.87 10.09 -11.71
CA ASN A 10 -19.49 9.61 -11.55
C ASN A 10 -19.17 8.47 -12.54
N GLU A 11 -20.11 7.56 -12.78
CA GLU A 11 -20.01 6.52 -13.80
C GLU A 11 -19.82 7.14 -15.19
N TYR A 12 -20.63 8.14 -15.55
CA TYR A 12 -20.48 8.87 -16.80
C TYR A 12 -19.10 9.53 -16.91
N LEU A 13 -18.67 10.24 -15.86
CA LEU A 13 -17.40 10.98 -15.84
C LEU A 13 -16.18 10.06 -15.87
N ASN A 14 -16.22 8.91 -15.18
CA ASN A 14 -15.19 7.88 -15.26
C ASN A 14 -14.96 7.41 -16.71
N ASN A 15 -16.04 7.34 -17.49
CA ASN A 15 -16.02 6.94 -18.89
C ASN A 15 -15.84 8.10 -19.88
N ASN A 16 -16.03 9.34 -19.44
CA ASN A 16 -15.95 10.54 -20.25
C ASN A 16 -15.32 11.64 -19.38
N PRO A 17 -13.97 11.75 -19.36
CA PRO A 17 -13.25 12.69 -18.50
C PRO A 17 -13.41 14.13 -19.01
N THR A 18 -14.63 14.66 -18.93
CA THR A 18 -15.04 15.98 -19.40
C THR A 18 -15.83 16.69 -18.32
N LEU A 19 -15.70 18.02 -18.27
CA LEU A 19 -16.52 18.87 -17.41
C LEU A 19 -17.81 19.35 -18.10
N TYR A 20 -18.09 18.88 -19.31
CA TYR A 20 -19.26 19.27 -20.10
C TYR A 20 -20.12 18.05 -20.41
N ILE A 21 -21.39 18.13 -20.04
CA ILE A 21 -22.36 17.06 -20.16
C ILE A 21 -23.42 17.46 -21.20
N PRO A 22 -23.67 16.65 -22.24
CA PRO A 22 -24.75 16.89 -23.18
C PRO A 22 -26.11 17.03 -22.49
N GLN A 23 -26.98 17.93 -22.96
CA GLN A 23 -28.30 18.17 -22.36
C GLN A 23 -29.14 16.89 -22.22
N GLU A 24 -29.08 15.98 -23.19
CA GLU A 24 -29.78 14.69 -23.13
C GLU A 24 -29.38 13.89 -21.87
N MET A 25 -28.08 13.86 -21.58
CA MET A 25 -27.56 13.17 -20.40
C MET A 25 -27.85 13.96 -19.12
N ALA A 26 -27.65 15.28 -19.13
CA ALA A 26 -27.92 16.16 -17.99
C ALA A 26 -29.39 16.13 -17.54
N SER A 27 -30.34 15.94 -18.47
CA SER A 27 -31.76 15.80 -18.16
C SER A 27 -32.07 14.64 -17.21
N LYS A 28 -31.23 13.60 -17.20
CA LYS A 28 -31.36 12.44 -16.29
C LYS A 28 -30.84 12.74 -14.87
N PHE A 29 -30.34 13.95 -14.62
CA PHE A 29 -29.71 14.41 -13.39
C PHE A 29 -30.37 15.65 -12.78
N SER A 30 -31.71 15.79 -12.88
CA SER A 30 -32.47 16.97 -12.38
C SER A 30 -32.06 17.42 -10.97
N GLN A 31 -31.94 16.50 -10.01
CA GLN A 31 -31.52 16.82 -8.64
C GLN A 31 -30.10 17.40 -8.54
N LEU A 32 -29.18 17.03 -9.46
CA LEU A 32 -27.85 17.61 -9.52
C LEU A 32 -27.89 19.02 -10.10
N ILE A 33 -28.84 19.31 -11.00
CA ILE A 33 -29.10 20.66 -11.52
C ILE A 33 -29.67 21.54 -10.40
N ASP A 34 -30.63 21.04 -9.61
CA ASP A 34 -31.23 21.80 -8.51
C ASP A 34 -30.20 22.19 -7.44
N LYS A 35 -29.25 21.29 -7.15
CA LYS A 35 -28.12 21.57 -6.24
C LYS A 35 -26.99 22.38 -6.91
N ARG A 36 -27.14 22.68 -8.20
CA ARG A 36 -26.17 23.30 -9.11
C ARG A 36 -24.81 22.60 -9.13
N VAL A 37 -24.80 21.27 -8.98
CA VAL A 37 -23.64 20.44 -9.34
C VAL A 37 -23.48 20.44 -10.86
N LEU A 38 -24.59 20.52 -11.60
CA LEU A 38 -24.63 20.78 -13.03
C LEU A 38 -25.27 22.14 -13.29
N GLU A 39 -24.59 22.97 -14.06
CA GLU A 39 -25.01 24.33 -14.39
C GLU A 39 -25.21 24.45 -15.90
N LYS A 40 -26.34 25.02 -16.33
CA LYS A 40 -26.64 25.18 -17.75
C LYS A 40 -25.60 26.10 -18.38
N SER A 41 -24.98 25.65 -19.47
CA SER A 41 -24.01 26.41 -20.26
C SER A 41 -24.60 26.75 -21.64
N VAL A 42 -23.89 27.57 -22.41
CA VAL A 42 -24.28 27.94 -23.78
C VAL A 42 -24.17 26.71 -24.70
N GLY A 43 -25.11 26.57 -25.65
CA GLY A 43 -25.03 25.54 -26.70
C GLY A 43 -25.59 24.17 -26.34
N GLY A 44 -26.56 24.07 -25.40
CA GLY A 44 -27.23 22.79 -25.10
C GLY A 44 -26.36 21.79 -24.32
N VAL A 45 -25.38 22.30 -23.56
CA VAL A 45 -24.54 21.52 -22.65
C VAL A 45 -24.64 22.05 -21.22
N TYR A 46 -24.39 21.18 -20.25
CA TYR A 46 -24.28 21.53 -18.84
C TYR A 46 -22.82 21.45 -18.42
N ARG A 47 -22.34 22.47 -17.71
CA ARG A 47 -21.02 22.49 -17.09
C ARG A 47 -21.10 21.86 -15.70
N VAL A 48 -20.15 20.99 -15.38
CA VAL A 48 -19.96 20.45 -14.04
C VAL A 48 -19.36 21.53 -13.15
N ASN A 49 -20.06 21.87 -12.07
CA ASN A 49 -19.50 22.66 -10.99
C ASN A 49 -18.62 21.73 -10.12
N TRP A 50 -17.36 21.65 -10.49
CA TRP A 50 -16.31 20.86 -9.86
C TRP A 50 -16.13 21.09 -8.34
N GLU A 51 -16.26 22.31 -7.83
CA GLU A 51 -16.18 22.59 -6.38
C GLU A 51 -17.34 21.94 -5.63
N LYS A 52 -18.55 22.03 -6.19
CA LYS A 52 -19.73 21.35 -5.64
C LYS A 52 -19.62 19.86 -5.79
N LEU A 53 -19.16 19.36 -6.93
CA LEU A 53 -18.92 17.94 -7.15
C LEU A 53 -17.94 17.40 -6.11
N ALA A 54 -16.78 18.04 -5.93
CA ALA A 54 -15.79 17.68 -4.90
C ALA A 54 -16.43 17.64 -3.51
N LYS A 55 -17.21 18.68 -3.16
CA LYS A 55 -17.89 18.75 -1.86
C LYS A 55 -18.84 17.58 -1.62
N TYR A 56 -19.63 17.18 -2.63
CA TYR A 56 -20.56 16.06 -2.48
C TYR A 56 -19.85 14.71 -2.52
N LEU A 57 -18.83 14.55 -3.36
CA LEU A 57 -17.99 13.34 -3.40
C LEU A 57 -17.28 13.11 -2.07
N ALA A 58 -16.60 14.11 -1.54
CA ALA A 58 -15.91 14.04 -0.25
C ALA A 58 -16.89 13.66 0.87
N ARG A 59 -18.09 14.26 0.89
CA ARG A 59 -19.14 13.91 1.86
C ARG A 59 -19.60 12.46 1.74
N ASN A 60 -19.80 11.96 0.52
CA ASN A 60 -20.23 10.58 0.29
C ASN A 60 -19.21 9.56 0.80
N ILE A 61 -17.92 9.87 0.71
CA ILE A 61 -16.84 9.03 1.25
C ILE A 61 -16.51 9.37 2.72
N GLY A 62 -17.36 10.18 3.37
CA GLY A 62 -17.28 10.48 4.79
C GLY A 62 -16.29 11.59 5.18
N MET A 63 -15.67 12.29 4.22
CA MET A 63 -14.77 13.43 4.47
C MET A 63 -15.52 14.75 4.66
N LYS A 64 -14.95 15.62 5.48
CA LYS A 64 -15.49 16.94 5.81
C LYS A 64 -14.51 18.04 5.42
N GLY A 65 -15.04 19.17 4.99
CA GLY A 65 -14.25 20.36 4.67
C GLY A 65 -14.95 21.26 3.68
N LYS A 66 -14.27 22.35 3.32
CA LYS A 66 -14.70 23.27 2.25
C LYS A 66 -13.82 23.05 1.02
N PRO A 67 -14.40 23.06 -0.20
CA PRO A 67 -13.60 23.00 -1.40
C PRO A 67 -12.70 24.23 -1.49
N LYS A 68 -11.45 23.99 -1.85
CA LYS A 68 -10.42 24.97 -2.16
C LYS A 68 -9.87 24.63 -3.54
N THR A 69 -9.34 25.62 -4.24
CA THR A 69 -8.83 25.45 -5.60
C THR A 69 -7.34 25.76 -5.58
N CYS A 70 -6.53 24.86 -6.12
CA CYS A 70 -5.07 25.03 -6.22
C CYS A 70 -4.62 25.25 -7.67
N SER A 71 -5.41 24.78 -8.64
CA SER A 71 -5.19 25.01 -10.07
C SER A 71 -6.51 25.02 -10.82
N PHE A 72 -6.51 25.44 -12.09
CA PHE A 72 -7.73 25.50 -12.93
C PHE A 72 -8.47 24.16 -13.09
N ASN A 73 -7.79 23.03 -12.84
CA ASN A 73 -8.35 21.69 -13.03
C ASN A 73 -8.21 20.78 -11.80
N THR A 74 -7.75 21.32 -10.66
CA THR A 74 -7.69 20.62 -9.38
C THR A 74 -8.38 21.38 -8.24
N VAL A 75 -9.39 20.74 -7.67
CA VAL A 75 -10.05 21.15 -6.41
C VAL A 75 -9.58 20.22 -5.31
N PHE A 76 -9.41 20.74 -4.10
CA PHE A 76 -9.12 19.91 -2.94
C PHE A 76 -10.01 20.23 -1.74
N ILE A 77 -10.18 19.26 -0.88
CA ILE A 77 -10.87 19.36 0.40
C ILE A 77 -9.93 18.82 1.47
N GLU A 78 -9.71 19.64 2.48
CA GLU A 78 -8.80 19.36 3.57
C GLU A 78 -9.60 19.07 4.84
N GLU A 79 -9.32 17.93 5.46
CA GLU A 79 -9.81 17.55 6.77
C GLU A 79 -8.61 17.50 7.74
N LYS A 80 -8.56 18.45 8.67
CA LYS A 80 -7.47 18.58 9.64
C LYS A 80 -7.66 17.65 10.84
N TYR A 81 -6.57 17.05 11.29
CA TYR A 81 -6.50 16.21 12.49
C TYR A 81 -5.55 16.83 13.51
N GLU A 82 -5.50 16.19 14.68
CA GLU A 82 -4.49 16.47 15.69
C GLU A 82 -3.07 16.24 15.10
N ASN A 83 -2.06 16.82 15.75
CA ASN A 83 -0.64 16.63 15.39
C ASN A 83 -0.22 17.28 14.06
N ASN A 84 -0.97 18.28 13.59
CA ASN A 84 -0.68 19.02 12.36
C ASN A 84 -0.70 18.13 11.09
N ILE A 85 -1.58 17.12 11.09
CA ILE A 85 -1.77 16.19 9.98
C ILE A 85 -3.11 16.45 9.30
N SER A 86 -3.11 16.53 7.98
CA SER A 86 -4.29 16.80 7.17
C SER A 86 -4.52 15.66 6.17
N LEU A 87 -5.73 15.10 6.17
CA LEU A 87 -6.18 14.22 5.09
C LEU A 87 -6.71 15.11 3.96
N ILE A 88 -6.12 15.00 2.77
CA ILE A 88 -6.48 15.88 1.66
C ILE A 88 -7.08 15.05 0.52
N PHE A 89 -8.34 15.33 0.22
CA PHE A 89 -9.03 14.84 -0.97
C PHE A 89 -8.75 15.80 -2.12
N TYR A 90 -8.07 15.32 -3.16
CA TYR A 90 -7.91 16.04 -4.42
C TYR A 90 -8.90 15.48 -5.45
N LEU A 91 -9.51 16.35 -6.23
CA LEU A 91 -10.31 16.01 -7.40
C LEU A 91 -9.67 16.62 -8.63
N VAL A 92 -9.12 15.76 -9.49
CA VAL A 92 -8.33 16.15 -10.65
C VAL A 92 -9.05 15.72 -11.93
N TYR A 93 -9.29 16.68 -12.83
CA TYR A 93 -9.97 16.46 -14.13
C TYR A 93 -9.07 16.70 -15.34
N SER A 94 -7.80 17.01 -15.14
CA SER A 94 -6.82 17.18 -16.22
C SER A 94 -5.45 16.68 -15.78
N ILE A 95 -4.71 16.10 -16.72
CA ILE A 95 -3.32 15.68 -16.51
C ILE A 95 -2.41 16.81 -16.99
N ALA A 96 -1.94 17.63 -16.05
CA ALA A 96 -0.95 18.66 -16.30
C ALA A 96 0.03 18.77 -15.12
N ASP A 97 1.18 19.41 -15.32
CA ASP A 97 2.19 19.57 -14.25
C ASP A 97 1.66 20.28 -12.99
N ASP A 98 0.58 21.04 -13.14
CA ASP A 98 -0.06 21.80 -12.07
C ASP A 98 -0.74 20.89 -11.02
N PHE A 99 -1.25 19.70 -11.38
CA PHE A 99 -1.83 18.79 -10.37
C PHE A 99 -0.74 18.18 -9.48
N VAL A 100 0.45 17.88 -10.04
CA VAL A 100 1.61 17.40 -9.25
C VAL A 100 1.99 18.46 -8.23
N ARG A 101 2.19 19.69 -8.71
CA ARG A 101 2.45 20.86 -7.85
C ARG A 101 1.36 21.07 -6.80
N CYS A 102 0.10 20.91 -7.16
CA CYS A 102 -0.98 21.04 -6.20
C CYS A 102 -0.85 20.04 -5.04
N ILE A 103 -0.49 18.79 -5.33
CA ILE A 103 -0.29 17.77 -4.30
C ILE A 103 0.96 18.09 -3.46
N THR A 104 2.03 18.56 -4.09
CA THR A 104 3.34 18.79 -3.45
C THR A 104 3.53 20.16 -2.82
N ASP A 105 2.65 21.13 -3.10
CA ASP A 105 2.76 22.52 -2.60
C ASP A 105 1.65 22.85 -1.61
N VAL A 106 0.50 22.14 -1.61
CA VAL A 106 -0.58 22.40 -0.64
C VAL A 106 -0.18 21.90 0.75
N GLY A 107 -0.31 22.77 1.76
CA GLY A 107 -0.01 22.44 3.16
C GLY A 107 1.47 22.53 3.50
N ILE A 108 2.19 23.54 3.00
CA ILE A 108 3.64 23.74 3.20
C ILE A 108 4.09 23.60 4.67
N ASN A 109 3.20 23.94 5.62
CA ASN A 109 3.49 23.89 7.05
C ASN A 109 2.84 22.70 7.78
N GLU A 110 2.22 21.77 7.07
CA GLU A 110 1.44 20.67 7.66
C GLU A 110 1.79 19.33 6.99
N PHE A 111 1.67 18.25 7.75
CA PHE A 111 1.78 16.90 7.21
C PHE A 111 0.52 16.56 6.43
N ILE A 112 0.64 15.89 5.29
CA ILE A 112 -0.52 15.58 4.45
C ILE A 112 -0.58 14.10 4.06
N VAL A 113 -1.81 13.58 3.98
CA VAL A 113 -2.12 12.28 3.37
C VAL A 113 -2.95 12.55 2.10
N PRO A 114 -2.34 12.54 0.91
CA PRO A 114 -3.03 12.87 -0.33
C PRO A 114 -3.84 11.68 -0.90
N LEU A 115 -5.17 11.86 -0.99
CA LEU A 115 -6.08 10.98 -1.72
C LEU A 115 -6.48 11.67 -3.03
N VAL A 116 -6.05 11.13 -4.18
CA VAL A 116 -6.24 11.80 -5.48
C VAL A 116 -7.32 11.10 -6.27
N PHE A 117 -8.49 11.74 -6.39
CA PHE A 117 -9.62 11.24 -7.14
C PHE A 117 -9.61 11.77 -8.58
N MET A 118 -9.72 10.87 -9.54
CA MET A 118 -9.67 11.16 -10.98
C MET A 118 -10.69 10.30 -11.72
N PRO A 119 -11.24 10.76 -12.86
CA PRO A 119 -11.95 9.86 -13.77
C PRO A 119 -11.10 8.64 -14.16
N LEU A 120 -11.69 7.44 -14.20
CA LEU A 120 -10.97 6.20 -14.53
C LEU A 120 -10.17 6.28 -15.85
N LYS A 121 -10.78 6.78 -16.94
CA LYS A 121 -10.05 6.96 -18.21
C LYS A 121 -8.88 7.93 -18.13
N LEU A 122 -8.95 8.92 -17.23
CA LEU A 122 -7.86 9.84 -17.00
C LEU A 122 -6.72 9.17 -16.23
N ILE A 123 -7.03 8.26 -15.30
CA ILE A 123 -6.01 7.42 -14.66
C ILE A 123 -5.32 6.54 -15.73
N ASP A 124 -6.07 5.91 -16.62
CA ASP A 124 -5.52 5.14 -17.75
C ASP A 124 -4.55 5.97 -18.60
N GLU A 125 -4.97 7.17 -19.00
CA GLU A 125 -4.16 8.07 -19.80
C GLU A 125 -2.90 8.55 -19.07
N LEU A 126 -3.00 8.88 -17.78
CA LEU A 126 -1.87 9.29 -16.95
C LEU A 126 -0.76 8.24 -16.97
N TYR A 127 -1.11 6.96 -16.85
CA TYR A 127 -0.13 5.87 -16.85
C TYR A 127 0.37 5.50 -18.25
N GLU A 128 -0.46 5.59 -19.29
CA GLU A 128 -0.07 5.21 -20.66
C GLU A 128 0.75 6.29 -21.37
N LYS A 129 0.29 7.53 -21.29
CA LYS A 129 0.84 8.64 -22.09
C LYS A 129 1.70 9.58 -21.25
N HIS A 130 1.44 9.65 -19.94
CA HIS A 130 2.07 10.62 -19.05
C HIS A 130 2.82 9.96 -17.89
N TYR A 131 3.35 8.76 -18.06
CA TYR A 131 4.06 8.01 -17.00
C TYR A 131 5.21 8.82 -16.35
N ARG A 132 5.81 9.77 -17.08
CA ARG A 132 6.83 10.68 -16.55
C ARG A 132 6.29 11.58 -15.43
N LEU A 133 5.02 12.00 -15.51
CA LEU A 133 4.37 12.77 -14.45
C LEU A 133 4.13 11.91 -13.20
N VAL A 134 3.82 10.62 -13.36
CA VAL A 134 3.74 9.68 -12.23
C VAL A 134 5.11 9.52 -11.57
N GLY A 135 6.17 9.35 -12.38
CA GLY A 135 7.54 9.26 -11.88
C GLY A 135 7.99 10.53 -11.16
N LYS A 136 7.67 11.70 -11.73
CA LYS A 136 7.91 13.01 -11.11
C LYS A 136 7.15 13.15 -9.80
N LEU A 137 5.85 12.87 -9.79
CA LEU A 137 5.02 12.92 -8.59
C LEU A 137 5.53 12.00 -7.48
N ALA A 138 5.95 10.77 -7.82
CA ALA A 138 6.55 9.86 -6.86
C ALA A 138 7.89 10.41 -6.34
N SER A 139 8.74 10.94 -7.21
CA SER A 139 10.01 11.58 -6.82
C SER A 139 9.79 12.78 -5.90
N ASP A 140 8.88 13.68 -6.27
CA ASP A 140 8.59 14.91 -5.52
C ASP A 140 8.00 14.57 -4.15
N ILE A 141 7.11 13.58 -4.07
CA ILE A 141 6.57 13.07 -2.81
C ILE A 141 7.65 12.44 -1.93
N LEU A 142 8.56 11.65 -2.50
CA LEU A 142 9.65 11.03 -1.74
C LEU A 142 10.65 12.06 -1.19
N ASN A 143 10.81 13.18 -1.89
CA ASN A 143 11.65 14.29 -1.45
C ASN A 143 10.95 15.22 -0.45
N GLU A 144 9.62 15.15 -0.38
CA GLU A 144 8.81 16.02 0.47
C GLU A 144 8.38 15.27 1.74
N SER A 145 9.16 15.43 2.81
CA SER A 145 8.97 14.70 4.07
C SER A 145 7.60 14.91 4.71
N ARG A 146 6.91 16.02 4.40
CA ARG A 146 5.58 16.29 4.97
C ARG A 146 4.48 15.40 4.37
N ILE A 147 4.72 14.76 3.23
CA ILE A 147 3.75 13.86 2.60
C ILE A 147 3.89 12.47 3.20
N LEU A 148 2.87 12.03 3.93
CA LEU A 148 2.93 10.81 4.74
C LEU A 148 2.70 9.51 3.95
N LEU A 149 2.77 9.58 2.62
CA LEU A 149 2.62 8.44 1.73
C LEU A 149 3.81 8.35 0.79
N LEU A 150 4.25 7.13 0.48
CA LEU A 150 5.33 6.90 -0.49
C LEU A 150 4.92 7.21 -1.94
N PHE A 151 3.63 7.25 -2.19
CA PHE A 151 3.02 7.62 -3.46
C PHE A 151 1.59 8.09 -3.20
N PRO A 152 1.05 9.00 -4.02
CA PRO A 152 -0.33 9.43 -3.86
C PRO A 152 -1.24 8.28 -4.27
N ILE A 153 -2.33 8.11 -3.53
CA ILE A 153 -3.31 7.08 -3.88
C ILE A 153 -4.20 7.65 -4.97
N LEU A 154 -4.00 7.22 -6.21
CA LEU A 154 -4.85 7.57 -7.35
C LEU A 154 -6.10 6.67 -7.33
N LEU A 155 -7.27 7.29 -7.25
CA LEU A 155 -8.56 6.65 -7.00
C LEU A 155 -9.58 7.07 -8.07
N PRO A 156 -10.36 6.14 -8.66
CA PRO A 156 -11.44 6.51 -9.55
C PRO A 156 -12.61 7.15 -8.79
N LEU A 157 -13.51 7.84 -9.50
CA LEU A 157 -14.74 8.33 -8.87
C LEU A 157 -15.64 7.16 -8.44
N PRO A 158 -16.26 7.18 -7.25
CA PRO A 158 -17.16 6.12 -6.82
C PRO A 158 -18.44 6.11 -7.68
N SER A 159 -18.67 5.04 -8.43
CA SER A 159 -19.84 4.89 -9.32
C SER A 159 -20.95 4.01 -8.75
N GLU A 160 -20.72 3.31 -7.63
CA GLU A 160 -21.66 2.35 -7.04
C GLU A 160 -21.68 2.46 -5.51
N HIS A 161 -22.76 2.02 -4.88
CA HIS A 161 -22.90 2.08 -3.42
C HIS A 161 -21.87 1.21 -2.69
N GLU A 162 -21.60 0.01 -3.18
CA GLU A 162 -20.61 -0.88 -2.57
C GLU A 162 -19.21 -0.26 -2.55
N LEU A 163 -18.89 0.45 -3.64
CA LEU A 163 -17.66 1.19 -3.79
C LEU A 163 -17.55 2.37 -2.82
N VAL A 164 -18.63 3.14 -2.64
CA VAL A 164 -18.70 4.18 -1.60
C VAL A 164 -18.45 3.59 -0.21
N SER A 165 -19.10 2.46 0.12
CA SER A 165 -18.91 1.80 1.40
C SER A 165 -17.45 1.39 1.64
N MET A 166 -16.76 0.89 0.60
CA MET A 166 -15.33 0.57 0.70
C MET A 166 -14.45 1.80 0.92
N TYR A 167 -14.75 2.93 0.25
CA TYR A 167 -14.05 4.19 0.50
C TYR A 167 -14.22 4.65 1.95
N VAL A 168 -15.46 4.67 2.45
CA VAL A 168 -15.77 5.07 3.82
C VAL A 168 -15.03 4.19 4.83
N GLU A 169 -15.05 2.87 4.65
CA GLU A 169 -14.33 1.94 5.53
C GLU A 169 -12.82 2.21 5.52
N SER A 170 -12.23 2.38 4.34
CA SER A 170 -10.77 2.57 4.22
C SER A 170 -10.33 3.92 4.78
N ILE A 171 -11.12 4.98 4.56
CA ILE A 171 -10.84 6.32 5.10
C ILE A 171 -11.00 6.32 6.63
N ASN A 172 -12.00 5.61 7.19
CA ASN A 172 -12.14 5.53 8.64
C ASN A 172 -10.94 4.83 9.30
N LYS A 173 -10.46 3.72 8.74
CA LYS A 173 -9.24 3.05 9.23
C LYS A 173 -8.01 3.95 9.13
N LEU A 174 -7.89 4.70 8.02
CA LEU A 174 -6.82 5.68 7.87
C LEU A 174 -6.87 6.77 8.97
N ARG A 175 -8.06 7.23 9.34
CA ARG A 175 -8.23 8.19 10.45
C ARG A 175 -7.78 7.62 11.78
N GLU A 176 -8.10 6.37 12.05
CA GLU A 176 -7.68 5.68 13.27
C GLU A 176 -6.14 5.65 13.35
N SER A 177 -5.47 5.26 12.26
CA SER A 177 -4.00 5.26 12.21
C SER A 177 -3.38 6.66 12.30
N ILE A 178 -4.04 7.70 11.76
CA ILE A 178 -3.56 9.09 11.90
C ILE A 178 -3.61 9.55 13.37
N LYS A 179 -4.63 9.14 14.13
CA LYS A 179 -4.77 9.51 15.55
C LYS A 179 -3.73 8.84 16.45
N GLU A 180 -3.19 7.69 16.05
CA GLU A 180 -2.11 7.01 16.77
C GLU A 180 -0.75 7.70 16.60
N ILE A 181 -0.66 8.72 15.75
CA ILE A 181 0.58 9.48 15.55
C ILE A 181 0.83 10.35 16.79
N PRO A 182 1.93 10.16 17.54
CA PRO A 182 2.15 10.92 18.77
C PRO A 182 2.38 12.41 18.47
N SER A 183 1.74 13.27 19.26
CA SER A 183 1.72 14.73 19.10
C SER A 183 3.04 15.44 19.39
N ASN A 184 3.90 14.81 20.19
CA ASN A 184 4.95 15.50 20.94
C ASN A 184 6.22 14.66 21.06
N VAL A 185 6.77 14.20 19.94
CA VAL A 185 8.13 13.65 19.99
C VAL A 185 9.09 14.84 19.96
N PHE A 186 9.65 15.18 21.13
CA PHE A 186 10.83 16.04 21.18
C PHE A 186 12.01 15.22 20.69
N TYR A 187 12.56 15.60 19.54
CA TYR A 187 13.74 14.96 18.97
C TYR A 187 14.98 15.58 19.60
N ALA A 188 15.96 14.74 19.95
CA ALA A 188 17.17 15.20 20.64
C ALA A 188 17.99 16.17 19.78
N ASP A 189 17.98 15.97 18.45
CA ASP A 189 18.59 16.83 17.45
C ASP A 189 17.92 16.69 16.07
N GLU A 190 18.42 17.44 15.08
CA GLU A 190 17.92 17.45 13.69
C GLU A 190 18.13 16.12 12.95
N TYR A 191 19.19 15.37 13.28
CA TYR A 191 19.43 14.04 12.69
C TYR A 191 18.48 13.00 13.27
N ASP A 192 18.25 13.06 14.58
CA ASP A 192 17.32 12.19 15.29
C ASP A 192 15.87 12.49 14.88
N TYR A 193 15.57 13.76 14.58
CA TYR A 193 14.36 14.16 13.88
C TYR A 193 14.28 13.48 12.51
N LEU A 194 15.23 13.72 11.60
CA LEU A 194 15.16 13.22 10.23
C LEU A 194 15.10 11.69 10.14
N ALA A 195 15.87 10.97 10.98
CA ALA A 195 15.92 9.51 11.00
C ALA A 195 14.62 8.89 11.54
N ASN A 196 14.16 9.31 12.72
CA ASN A 196 12.93 8.80 13.32
C ASN A 196 11.69 9.25 12.54
N HIS A 197 11.72 10.45 11.98
CA HIS A 197 10.66 10.98 11.15
C HIS A 197 10.50 10.20 9.84
N ARG A 198 11.58 9.96 9.09
CA ARG A 198 11.55 9.16 7.86
C ARG A 198 11.07 7.74 8.12
N LYS A 199 11.51 7.15 9.24
CA LYS A 199 11.10 5.83 9.68
C LYS A 199 9.60 5.79 10.03
N SER A 200 9.12 6.69 10.88
CA SER A 200 7.70 6.86 11.23
C SER A 200 6.82 7.08 10.00
N THR A 201 7.21 7.99 9.11
CA THR A 201 6.46 8.31 7.89
C THR A 201 6.38 7.12 6.93
N THR A 202 7.47 6.39 6.72
CA THR A 202 7.49 5.22 5.84
C THR A 202 6.66 4.07 6.42
N ILE A 203 6.71 3.88 7.74
CA ILE A 203 5.89 2.88 8.46
C ILE A 203 4.40 3.24 8.36
N LYS A 204 4.04 4.50 8.50
CA LYS A 204 2.64 4.95 8.44
C LYS A 204 2.08 4.94 7.00
N ALA A 205 2.95 5.13 6.01
CA ALA A 205 2.63 4.90 4.61
C ALA A 205 2.28 3.42 4.33
N LEU A 206 2.99 2.46 4.95
CA LEU A 206 2.64 1.03 4.84
C LEU A 206 1.24 0.74 5.37
N VAL A 207 0.92 1.25 6.57
CA VAL A 207 -0.37 1.04 7.23
C VAL A 207 -1.49 1.57 6.34
N THR A 208 -1.35 2.82 5.88
CA THR A 208 -2.32 3.46 4.98
C THR A 208 -2.51 2.67 3.69
N PHE A 209 -1.42 2.27 3.03
CA PHE A 209 -1.51 1.50 1.78
C PHE A 209 -2.23 0.17 1.98
N SER A 210 -1.96 -0.52 3.10
CA SER A 210 -2.55 -1.81 3.39
C SER A 210 -4.06 -1.76 3.56
N PHE A 211 -4.60 -0.67 4.12
CA PHE A 211 -6.03 -0.52 4.29
C PHE A 211 -6.74 -0.20 2.99
N LEU A 212 -6.05 0.44 2.06
CA LEU A 212 -6.56 0.77 0.72
C LEU A 212 -6.34 -0.36 -0.29
N TYR A 213 -5.65 -1.44 0.08
CA TYR A 213 -5.32 -2.54 -0.83
C TYR A 213 -6.55 -3.12 -1.56
N ASP A 214 -7.64 -3.41 -0.84
CA ASP A 214 -8.84 -4.01 -1.45
C ASP A 214 -9.49 -3.07 -2.46
N LEU A 215 -9.51 -1.77 -2.15
CA LEU A 215 -9.98 -0.71 -3.01
C LEU A 215 -9.14 -0.67 -4.30
N LEU A 216 -7.81 -0.60 -4.17
CA LEU A 216 -6.87 -0.57 -5.30
C LEU A 216 -6.94 -1.84 -6.16
N ASN A 217 -7.08 -3.01 -5.53
CA ASN A 217 -7.18 -4.28 -6.22
C ASN A 217 -8.52 -4.43 -6.97
N ARG A 218 -9.63 -3.96 -6.39
CA ARG A 218 -10.96 -3.99 -6.99
C ARG A 218 -11.07 -3.03 -8.18
N TYR A 219 -10.47 -1.86 -8.07
CA TYR A 219 -10.58 -0.80 -9.07
C TYR A 219 -9.66 -0.90 -10.28
N GLY A 220 -9.01 -2.04 -10.47
CA GLY A 220 -8.33 -2.20 -11.75
C GLY A 220 -6.92 -1.65 -11.80
N PHE A 221 -6.16 -1.57 -10.69
CA PHE A 221 -4.72 -1.88 -10.83
C PHE A 221 -4.50 -3.30 -11.38
N SER A 222 -5.54 -4.13 -11.40
CA SER A 222 -5.63 -5.36 -12.20
C SER A 222 -5.71 -5.14 -13.72
N GLY A 223 -6.30 -4.05 -14.22
CA GLY A 223 -6.28 -3.68 -15.65
C GLY A 223 -4.89 -3.21 -16.11
N PHE A 224 -4.12 -2.60 -15.21
CA PHE A 224 -2.72 -2.24 -15.43
C PHE A 224 -1.73 -3.41 -15.28
N LYS A 225 -2.14 -4.59 -14.77
CA LYS A 225 -1.27 -5.78 -14.66
C LYS A 225 -0.67 -6.22 -16.01
N ASN A 226 -1.34 -5.86 -17.10
CA ASN A 226 -0.94 -6.21 -18.46
C ASN A 226 -0.16 -5.09 -19.16
N LYS A 227 -0.01 -3.90 -18.56
CA LYS A 227 0.73 -2.77 -19.13
C LYS A 227 2.21 -2.84 -18.68
N ARG A 228 3.14 -2.62 -19.61
CA ARG A 228 4.60 -2.73 -19.35
C ARG A 228 5.02 -1.80 -18.20
N GLY A 229 5.77 -2.34 -17.24
CA GLY A 229 6.41 -1.57 -16.17
C GLY A 229 5.60 -1.46 -14.88
N TRP A 230 4.34 -1.91 -14.84
CA TRP A 230 3.51 -1.84 -13.64
C TRP A 230 3.49 -3.13 -12.83
N LYS A 231 3.69 -3.01 -11.51
CA LYS A 231 3.60 -4.09 -10.52
C LYS A 231 2.20 -4.09 -9.89
N SER A 232 1.64 -5.25 -9.53
CA SER A 232 0.37 -5.29 -8.79
C SER A 232 0.50 -4.57 -7.45
N SER A 233 -0.61 -4.08 -6.88
CA SER A 233 -0.60 -3.43 -5.55
C SER A 233 0.07 -4.30 -4.47
N SER A 234 -0.15 -5.61 -4.51
CA SER A 234 0.54 -6.56 -3.62
C SER A 234 2.06 -6.52 -3.78
N LYS A 235 2.52 -6.39 -5.03
CA LYS A 235 3.94 -6.40 -5.36
C LYS A 235 4.64 -5.10 -4.97
N TRP A 236 3.95 -3.97 -5.10
CA TRP A 236 4.40 -2.70 -4.54
C TRP A 236 4.56 -2.77 -3.02
N PHE A 237 3.59 -3.38 -2.32
CA PHE A 237 3.67 -3.58 -0.89
C PHE A 237 4.86 -4.45 -0.49
N GLU A 238 5.03 -5.61 -1.13
CA GLU A 238 6.18 -6.50 -0.90
C GLU A 238 7.50 -5.76 -1.06
N GLU A 239 7.68 -4.98 -2.13
CA GLU A 239 8.91 -4.21 -2.36
C GLU A 239 9.10 -3.11 -1.32
N THR A 240 8.02 -2.48 -0.85
CA THR A 240 8.09 -1.46 0.20
C THR A 240 8.54 -2.06 1.52
N VAL A 241 7.95 -3.20 1.91
CA VAL A 241 8.36 -3.95 3.10
C VAL A 241 9.83 -4.38 2.98
N LYS A 242 10.25 -4.87 1.81
CA LYS A 242 11.67 -5.21 1.56
C LYS A 242 12.58 -4.02 1.83
N LEU A 243 12.30 -2.87 1.22
CA LEU A 243 13.15 -1.68 1.36
C LEU A 243 13.20 -1.17 2.80
N LEU A 244 12.09 -1.23 3.54
CA LEU A 244 12.04 -0.90 4.95
C LEU A 244 12.92 -1.82 5.80
N LEU A 245 12.81 -3.13 5.58
CA LEU A 245 13.62 -4.12 6.29
C LEU A 245 15.10 -4.00 5.94
N VAL A 246 15.44 -3.68 4.69
CA VAL A 246 16.84 -3.39 4.30
C VAL A 246 17.36 -2.16 5.03
N ASN A 247 16.57 -1.08 5.08
CA ASN A 247 16.97 0.13 5.78
C ASN A 247 17.17 -0.11 7.28
N GLU A 248 16.30 -0.93 7.90
CA GLU A 248 16.35 -1.20 9.34
C GLU A 248 17.45 -2.18 9.74
N TYR A 249 17.58 -3.30 9.03
CA TYR A 249 18.42 -4.42 9.47
C TYR A 249 19.70 -4.61 8.68
N VAL A 250 19.84 -3.92 7.54
CA VAL A 250 20.96 -4.18 6.62
C VAL A 250 21.85 -2.96 6.43
N GLN A 251 21.25 -1.81 6.12
CA GLN A 251 21.98 -0.60 5.80
C GLN A 251 22.83 -0.12 7.00
N GLY A 252 24.13 0.07 6.77
CA GLY A 252 25.07 0.47 7.83
C GLY A 252 25.56 -0.68 8.72
N ILE A 253 24.98 -1.88 8.58
CA ILE A 253 25.35 -3.08 9.37
C ILE A 253 26.16 -4.07 8.52
N PHE A 254 25.74 -4.30 7.28
CA PHE A 254 26.42 -5.19 6.33
C PHE A 254 27.15 -4.40 5.24
N SER A 255 28.01 -5.07 4.46
CA SER A 255 28.71 -4.40 3.37
C SER A 255 27.77 -3.84 2.31
N LYS A 256 28.28 -2.83 1.57
CA LYS A 256 27.59 -2.25 0.43
C LYS A 256 27.20 -3.28 -0.63
N ASN A 257 27.93 -4.39 -0.76
CA ASN A 257 27.59 -5.45 -1.72
C ASN A 257 26.30 -6.18 -1.32
N VAL A 258 26.13 -6.47 -0.03
CA VAL A 258 24.88 -7.06 0.49
C VAL A 258 23.72 -6.08 0.31
N THR A 259 23.92 -4.80 0.66
CA THR A 259 22.89 -3.77 0.48
C THR A 259 22.51 -3.58 -0.99
N ASP A 260 23.49 -3.41 -1.88
CA ASP A 260 23.26 -3.21 -3.31
C ASP A 260 22.55 -4.42 -3.94
N TYR A 261 22.93 -5.64 -3.54
CA TYR A 261 22.25 -6.84 -3.98
C TYR A 261 20.76 -6.83 -3.58
N LEU A 262 20.45 -6.57 -2.30
CA LEU A 262 19.08 -6.58 -1.79
C LEU A 262 18.21 -5.45 -2.38
N VAL A 263 18.78 -4.28 -2.64
CA VAL A 263 18.07 -3.12 -3.20
C VAL A 263 17.89 -3.24 -4.71
N LYS A 264 18.94 -3.57 -5.46
CA LYS A 264 18.99 -3.42 -6.93
C LYS A 264 18.73 -4.72 -7.67
N GLU A 265 19.17 -5.86 -7.13
CA GLU A 265 19.15 -7.14 -7.83
C GLU A 265 18.10 -8.11 -7.30
N TYR A 266 17.89 -8.13 -5.98
CA TYR A 266 16.95 -9.04 -5.33
C TYR A 266 15.51 -8.65 -5.64
N LYS A 267 14.85 -9.44 -6.49
CA LYS A 267 13.43 -9.28 -6.83
C LYS A 267 12.58 -9.99 -5.80
N THR A 268 11.55 -9.31 -5.29
CA THR A 268 10.61 -9.97 -4.40
C THR A 268 9.86 -11.08 -5.16
N GLY A 269 9.40 -12.09 -4.44
CA GLY A 269 8.58 -13.21 -4.95
C GLY A 269 9.17 -13.99 -6.11
N GLY A 270 8.32 -14.76 -6.79
CA GLY A 270 8.67 -15.62 -7.91
C GLY A 270 8.11 -17.04 -7.74
N PRO A 271 7.93 -17.80 -8.82
CA PRO A 271 7.50 -19.20 -8.72
C PRO A 271 8.49 -19.99 -7.86
N CYS A 272 8.01 -20.52 -6.73
CA CYS A 272 8.81 -21.30 -5.79
C CYS A 272 10.06 -20.62 -5.25
N GLN A 273 9.97 -19.31 -5.13
CA GLN A 273 10.98 -18.50 -4.47
C GLN A 273 10.33 -17.83 -3.26
N GLU A 274 11.13 -17.61 -2.23
CA GLU A 274 10.72 -16.83 -1.08
C GLU A 274 10.36 -15.41 -1.49
N ASP A 275 9.44 -14.75 -0.80
CA ASP A 275 9.05 -13.39 -1.20
C ASP A 275 10.15 -12.39 -0.89
N ILE A 276 10.67 -12.43 0.33
CA ILE A 276 11.73 -11.55 0.82
C ILE A 276 12.68 -12.37 1.71
N ALA A 277 13.99 -12.21 1.55
CA ALA A 277 15.00 -12.72 2.47
C ALA A 277 15.83 -11.55 3.00
N ILE A 278 15.87 -11.37 4.32
CA ILE A 278 16.58 -10.25 4.97
C ILE A 278 17.50 -10.79 6.06
N PRO A 279 18.80 -10.50 6.01
CA PRO A 279 19.71 -10.86 7.09
C PRO A 279 19.55 -9.92 8.29
N ILE A 280 19.72 -10.46 9.48
CA ILE A 280 19.82 -9.71 10.74
C ILE A 280 21.13 -10.11 11.40
N LYS A 281 21.95 -9.12 11.74
CA LYS A 281 23.22 -9.35 12.44
C LYS A 281 22.96 -9.71 13.90
N ARG A 282 23.50 -10.85 14.32
CA ARG A 282 23.70 -11.23 15.72
C ARG A 282 25.19 -11.07 16.06
N GLU A 283 25.55 -11.25 17.34
CA GLU A 283 26.91 -11.04 17.83
C GLU A 283 27.97 -11.79 17.01
N ASP A 284 27.72 -13.05 16.68
CA ASP A 284 28.67 -13.96 16.01
C ASP A 284 28.21 -14.48 14.64
N ARG A 285 26.99 -14.19 14.22
CA ARG A 285 26.35 -14.78 13.04
C ARG A 285 25.31 -13.87 12.40
N ALA A 286 24.86 -14.20 11.21
CA ALA A 286 23.68 -13.58 10.58
C ALA A 286 22.52 -14.57 10.54
N ASP A 287 21.46 -14.26 11.28
CA ASP A 287 20.18 -14.95 11.13
C ASP A 287 19.48 -14.43 9.86
N ILE A 288 18.64 -15.24 9.21
CA ILE A 288 17.92 -14.83 7.98
C ILE A 288 16.41 -14.89 8.21
N LEU A 289 15.74 -13.75 8.00
CA LEU A 289 14.29 -13.68 7.93
C LEU A 289 13.83 -14.04 6.53
N ILE A 290 12.97 -15.05 6.42
CA ILE A 290 12.16 -15.33 5.24
C ILE A 290 10.81 -14.70 5.47
N VAL A 291 10.55 -13.57 4.80
CA VAL A 291 9.37 -12.72 5.02
C VAL A 291 8.40 -12.91 3.86
N ASP A 292 7.13 -13.12 4.22
CA ASP A 292 6.02 -13.20 3.27
C ASP A 292 4.89 -12.24 3.70
N THR A 293 4.45 -11.39 2.78
CA THR A 293 3.41 -10.39 3.05
C THR A 293 2.05 -10.89 2.57
N LYS A 294 1.12 -11.10 3.49
CA LYS A 294 -0.23 -11.58 3.20
C LYS A 294 -1.25 -10.46 3.39
N LEU A 295 -1.42 -9.67 2.32
CA LEU A 295 -2.43 -8.59 2.26
C LEU A 295 -3.86 -9.08 2.03
N ARG A 296 -4.03 -10.33 1.56
CA ARG A 296 -5.36 -10.92 1.33
C ARG A 296 -5.99 -11.33 2.66
N LYS A 297 -7.32 -11.41 2.68
CA LYS A 297 -8.14 -11.88 3.82
C LYS A 297 -7.89 -13.34 4.25
N ASP A 298 -6.92 -14.01 3.63
CA ASP A 298 -6.59 -15.39 3.95
C ASP A 298 -5.81 -15.43 5.27
N ASP A 299 -6.42 -16.04 6.29
CA ASP A 299 -5.78 -16.31 7.58
C ASP A 299 -4.65 -17.34 7.38
N ILE A 300 -3.40 -16.87 7.31
CA ILE A 300 -2.23 -17.72 7.05
C ILE A 300 -2.02 -18.68 8.22
N CYS A 301 -2.36 -18.25 9.43
CA CYS A 301 -2.26 -19.09 10.62
C CYS A 301 -3.17 -20.31 10.49
N ARG A 302 -4.43 -20.11 10.08
CA ARG A 302 -5.35 -21.24 9.78
C ARG A 302 -4.82 -22.14 8.66
N ILE A 303 -4.27 -21.55 7.60
CA ILE A 303 -3.72 -22.31 6.47
C ILE A 303 -2.56 -23.20 6.93
N LEU A 304 -1.59 -22.63 7.65
CA LEU A 304 -0.42 -23.36 8.15
C LEU A 304 -0.83 -24.48 9.10
N LEU A 305 -1.72 -24.21 10.05
CA LEU A 305 -2.24 -25.23 10.98
C LEU A 305 -2.94 -26.36 10.22
N SER A 306 -3.83 -26.04 9.27
CA SER A 306 -4.54 -27.06 8.48
C SER A 306 -3.58 -27.95 7.69
N SER A 307 -2.48 -27.37 7.17
CA SER A 307 -1.44 -28.13 6.47
C SER A 307 -0.64 -29.00 7.44
N ALA A 308 -0.27 -28.48 8.61
CA ALA A 308 0.47 -29.22 9.63
C ALA A 308 -0.31 -30.46 10.13
N TYR A 309 -1.61 -30.32 10.38
CA TYR A 309 -2.47 -31.44 10.76
C TYR A 309 -2.56 -32.51 9.66
N LYS A 310 -2.70 -32.11 8.39
CA LYS A 310 -2.68 -33.05 7.26
C LYS A 310 -1.34 -33.78 7.15
N HIS A 311 -0.22 -33.08 7.40
CA HIS A 311 1.12 -33.67 7.39
C HIS A 311 1.35 -34.71 8.49
N GLN A 312 0.80 -34.49 9.68
CA GLN A 312 0.91 -35.44 10.78
C GLN A 312 0.13 -36.73 10.50
N ASN A 313 -1.02 -36.61 9.80
CA ASN A 313 -1.92 -37.74 9.54
C ASN A 313 -1.55 -38.54 8.28
N ASN A 314 -0.90 -37.95 7.27
CA ASN A 314 -0.51 -38.63 6.02
C ASN A 314 1.02 -38.67 5.84
N LYS A 315 1.69 -39.68 6.41
CA LYS A 315 3.14 -39.90 6.22
C LYS A 315 3.54 -40.24 4.77
N GLN A 316 2.60 -40.57 3.89
CA GLN A 316 2.86 -41.10 2.53
C GLN A 316 2.87 -40.05 1.40
N GLU A 317 2.33 -38.85 1.57
CA GLU A 317 2.46 -37.77 0.57
C GLU A 317 3.77 -36.97 0.75
N ARG A 318 4.88 -37.69 0.93
CA ARG A 318 6.25 -37.13 0.90
C ARG A 318 6.76 -36.91 -0.52
N GLN A 319 5.91 -37.05 -1.53
CA GLN A 319 6.28 -36.69 -2.88
C GLN A 319 6.32 -35.17 -2.99
N VAL A 320 7.56 -34.68 -2.96
CA VAL A 320 8.07 -33.47 -3.60
C VAL A 320 7.19 -33.13 -4.80
N SER A 321 6.10 -32.40 -4.59
CA SER A 321 5.28 -31.93 -5.70
C SER A 321 5.97 -30.70 -6.25
N GLU A 322 6.85 -31.02 -7.20
CA GLU A 322 7.27 -30.22 -8.34
C GLU A 322 6.81 -28.76 -8.29
N CYS A 323 7.73 -27.93 -7.83
CA CYS A 323 7.71 -26.50 -8.05
C CYS A 323 7.63 -26.05 -9.53
N LYS A 324 7.50 -27.00 -10.46
CA LYS A 324 7.55 -26.77 -11.90
C LYS A 324 6.20 -26.48 -12.54
N HIS A 325 5.04 -26.86 -11.97
CA HIS A 325 3.81 -26.92 -12.79
C HIS A 325 2.48 -26.36 -12.26
N ARG A 326 2.32 -25.88 -11.01
CA ARG A 326 1.06 -25.22 -10.58
C ARG A 326 1.27 -24.07 -9.60
N LYS A 327 0.35 -23.09 -9.60
CA LYS A 327 0.18 -22.10 -8.52
C LYS A 327 0.01 -22.88 -7.21
N GLN A 328 1.07 -23.03 -6.43
CA GLN A 328 0.97 -23.72 -5.15
C GLN A 328 0.07 -22.95 -4.21
N THR A 329 -0.85 -23.67 -3.57
CA THR A 329 -1.59 -23.21 -2.41
C THR A 329 -0.60 -22.99 -1.26
N GLU A 330 -0.84 -21.92 -0.50
CA GLU A 330 -0.06 -21.63 0.71
C GLU A 330 -0.09 -22.84 1.67
N SER A 331 1.08 -23.29 2.13
CA SER A 331 1.23 -24.48 2.98
C SER A 331 2.59 -24.49 3.67
N LEU A 332 2.73 -25.24 4.78
CA LEU A 332 4.02 -25.36 5.48
C LEU A 332 5.13 -25.91 4.58
N ILE A 333 4.83 -26.90 3.73
CA ILE A 333 5.79 -27.51 2.78
C ILE A 333 6.42 -26.46 1.87
N LYS A 334 5.60 -25.55 1.34
CA LYS A 334 6.05 -24.48 0.44
C LYS A 334 7.17 -23.68 1.11
N TYR A 335 7.01 -23.35 2.40
CA TYR A 335 8.01 -22.58 3.13
C TYR A 335 9.24 -23.42 3.50
N GLU A 336 9.07 -24.69 3.89
CA GLU A 336 10.18 -25.62 4.13
C GLU A 336 11.05 -25.82 2.86
N HIS A 337 10.42 -25.77 1.69
CA HIS A 337 11.13 -25.86 0.41
C HIS A 337 12.13 -24.71 0.20
N TYR A 338 11.79 -23.49 0.63
CA TYR A 338 12.62 -22.31 0.43
C TYR A 338 14.00 -22.42 1.04
N ILE A 339 14.16 -23.13 2.15
CA ILE A 339 15.44 -23.25 2.85
C ILE A 339 16.12 -24.60 2.63
N THR A 340 15.37 -25.62 2.21
CA THR A 340 15.93 -26.94 1.89
C THR A 340 16.52 -27.00 0.49
N VAL A 341 15.86 -26.40 -0.49
CA VAL A 341 16.35 -26.34 -1.88
C VAL A 341 17.06 -25.03 -2.19
N LYS A 342 16.56 -23.92 -1.61
CA LYS A 342 17.04 -22.56 -1.81
C LYS A 342 16.95 -22.07 -3.25
N SER A 343 16.34 -20.91 -3.42
CA SER A 343 16.34 -20.21 -4.70
C SER A 343 17.75 -19.70 -5.04
N ASP A 344 18.00 -19.37 -6.32
CA ASP A 344 19.25 -18.72 -6.74
C ASP A 344 19.51 -17.43 -5.96
N LYS A 345 18.43 -16.70 -5.65
CA LYS A 345 18.53 -15.43 -4.93
C LYS A 345 18.86 -15.62 -3.45
N LEU A 346 18.29 -16.62 -2.79
CA LEU A 346 18.66 -16.94 -1.41
C LEU A 346 20.11 -17.43 -1.36
N ARG A 347 20.52 -18.33 -2.27
CA ARG A 347 21.91 -18.82 -2.35
C ARG A 347 22.90 -17.67 -2.55
N LYS A 348 22.61 -16.75 -3.48
CA LYS A 348 23.47 -15.58 -3.70
C LYS A 348 23.55 -14.68 -2.47
N LEU A 349 22.45 -14.46 -1.75
CA LEU A 349 22.48 -13.73 -0.48
C LEU A 349 23.40 -14.42 0.54
N GLU A 350 23.27 -15.74 0.70
CA GLU A 350 24.10 -16.52 1.61
C GLU A 350 25.59 -16.46 1.25
N GLU A 351 25.93 -16.56 -0.03
CA GLU A 351 27.31 -16.44 -0.51
C GLU A 351 27.91 -15.06 -0.22
N LEU A 352 27.11 -14.00 -0.29
CA LEU A 352 27.56 -12.66 0.09
C LEU A 352 27.77 -12.56 1.60
N LEU A 353 26.84 -13.08 2.40
CA LEU A 353 26.90 -13.04 3.85
C LEU A 353 28.07 -13.88 4.41
N GLN A 354 28.30 -15.08 3.88
CA GLN A 354 29.36 -15.98 4.34
C GLN A 354 30.77 -15.40 4.21
N LYS A 355 30.97 -14.41 3.33
CA LYS A 355 32.23 -13.67 3.22
C LYS A 355 32.49 -12.73 4.40
N GLU A 356 31.44 -12.39 5.15
CA GLU A 356 31.46 -11.40 6.23
C GLU A 356 31.13 -12.01 7.59
N THR A 357 30.24 -13.01 7.64
CA THR A 357 29.77 -13.62 8.87
C THR A 357 29.16 -15.00 8.62
N PRO A 358 29.31 -15.96 9.56
CA PRO A 358 28.60 -17.24 9.47
C PRO A 358 27.08 -17.06 9.44
N ILE A 359 26.39 -17.96 8.75
CA ILE A 359 24.92 -17.97 8.70
C ILE A 359 24.39 -18.74 9.91
N GLY A 360 23.47 -18.12 10.63
CA GLY A 360 22.78 -18.67 11.79
C GLY A 360 21.45 -19.34 11.42
N ASP A 361 20.40 -18.98 12.15
CA ASP A 361 19.09 -19.59 12.02
C ASP A 361 18.21 -18.89 10.96
N TYR A 362 17.26 -19.62 10.37
CA TYR A 362 16.20 -19.03 9.55
C TYR A 362 14.94 -18.84 10.38
N TYR A 363 14.25 -17.73 10.16
CA TYR A 363 12.96 -17.43 10.78
C TYR A 363 11.93 -17.18 9.70
N LEU A 364 10.74 -17.75 9.87
CA LEU A 364 9.64 -17.55 8.93
C LEU A 364 8.72 -16.46 9.48
N VAL A 365 8.61 -15.35 8.75
CA VAL A 365 7.86 -14.16 9.17
C VAL A 365 6.70 -13.90 8.23
N PHE A 366 5.51 -13.79 8.77
CA PHE A 366 4.32 -13.38 8.04
C PHE A 366 3.89 -11.99 8.48
N ILE A 367 3.73 -11.08 7.53
CA ILE A 367 3.15 -9.76 7.77
C ILE A 367 1.76 -9.76 7.16
N GLN A 368 0.72 -9.69 7.98
CA GLN A 368 -0.68 -9.81 7.56
C GLN A 368 -1.46 -8.53 7.82
N ARG A 369 -2.50 -8.29 7.01
CA ARG A 369 -3.35 -7.10 7.20
C ARG A 369 -4.05 -7.04 8.55
N VAL A 370 -4.46 -8.19 9.10
CA VAL A 370 -5.25 -8.27 10.33
C VAL A 370 -4.51 -9.11 11.37
N LYS A 371 -4.63 -8.72 12.63
CA LYS A 371 -4.08 -9.46 13.77
C LYS A 371 -4.68 -10.87 13.86
N PRO A 372 -3.85 -11.93 13.88
CA PRO A 372 -4.35 -13.28 14.09
C PRO A 372 -4.96 -13.42 15.49
N SER A 373 -5.94 -14.32 15.64
CA SER A 373 -6.51 -14.60 16.96
C SER A 373 -5.46 -15.22 17.90
N ILE A 374 -5.53 -14.89 19.19
CA ILE A 374 -4.61 -15.40 20.23
C ILE A 374 -4.54 -16.92 20.20
N LYS A 375 -5.71 -17.58 20.16
CA LYS A 375 -5.82 -19.05 20.05
C LYS A 375 -5.08 -19.61 18.83
N CYS A 376 -5.07 -18.88 17.71
CA CYS A 376 -4.35 -19.33 16.52
C CYS A 376 -2.83 -19.23 16.71
N LEU A 377 -2.34 -18.12 17.26
CA LEU A 377 -0.92 -17.92 17.55
C LEU A 377 -0.40 -18.98 18.54
N GLU A 378 -1.16 -19.28 19.59
CA GLU A 378 -0.83 -20.34 20.55
C GLU A 378 -0.69 -21.71 19.88
N ASN A 379 -1.64 -22.07 19.01
CA ASN A 379 -1.56 -23.32 18.27
C ASN A 379 -0.37 -23.34 17.31
N LEU A 380 -0.05 -22.22 16.66
CA LEU A 380 1.06 -22.13 15.72
C LEU A 380 2.43 -22.27 16.41
N ASN A 381 2.57 -21.84 17.67
CA ASN A 381 3.78 -22.04 18.46
C ASN A 381 4.11 -23.54 18.66
N SER A 382 3.12 -24.42 18.53
CA SER A 382 3.35 -25.88 18.59
C SER A 382 3.89 -26.46 17.27
N VAL A 383 3.79 -25.71 16.16
CA VAL A 383 4.26 -26.13 14.84
C VAL A 383 5.76 -25.87 14.71
N LYS A 384 6.52 -26.93 14.40
CA LYS A 384 7.97 -26.86 14.15
C LYS A 384 8.25 -27.09 12.66
N PRO A 385 8.23 -26.03 11.83
CA PRO A 385 8.64 -26.14 10.43
C PRO A 385 10.10 -26.60 10.32
N ARG A 386 10.37 -27.54 9.42
CA ARG A 386 11.73 -28.00 9.18
C ARG A 386 12.62 -26.86 8.70
N GLY A 387 13.76 -26.69 9.36
CA GLY A 387 14.83 -25.77 8.98
C GLY A 387 14.61 -24.30 9.39
N TYR A 388 13.44 -23.97 9.95
CA TYR A 388 13.22 -22.68 10.60
C TYR A 388 13.21 -22.86 12.11
N LYS A 389 13.74 -21.87 12.82
CA LYS A 389 13.74 -21.86 14.29
C LYS A 389 12.36 -21.54 14.86
N LYS A 390 11.66 -20.59 14.23
CA LYS A 390 10.36 -20.09 14.70
C LYS A 390 9.53 -19.53 13.55
N ILE A 391 8.21 -19.64 13.67
CA ILE A 391 7.24 -18.91 12.83
C ILE A 391 6.74 -17.70 13.62
N MET A 392 6.74 -16.54 13.00
CA MET A 392 6.26 -15.29 13.58
C MET A 392 5.20 -14.71 12.65
N ILE A 393 4.08 -14.29 13.22
CA ILE A 393 3.00 -13.64 12.48
C ILE A 393 2.70 -12.30 13.14
N TYR A 394 2.86 -11.24 12.36
CA TYR A 394 2.58 -9.88 12.78
C TYR A 394 1.42 -9.33 11.96
N SER A 395 0.51 -8.60 12.61
CA SER A 395 -0.32 -7.68 11.84
C SER A 395 0.55 -6.55 11.28
N ILE A 396 0.04 -5.80 10.30
CA ILE A 396 0.74 -4.62 9.78
C ILE A 396 0.91 -3.56 10.87
N GLU A 397 -0.04 -3.47 11.81
CA GLU A 397 0.05 -2.60 12.98
C GLU A 397 1.16 -3.06 13.93
N ASP A 398 1.20 -4.35 14.30
CA ASP A 398 2.27 -4.89 15.17
C ASP A 398 3.65 -4.73 14.49
N PHE A 399 3.72 -4.99 13.18
CA PHE A 399 4.96 -4.82 12.40
C PHE A 399 5.42 -3.36 12.38
N ALA A 400 4.49 -2.43 12.17
CA ALA A 400 4.74 -0.99 12.22
C ALA A 400 5.27 -0.55 13.59
N GLU A 401 4.68 -1.07 14.68
CA GLU A 401 5.09 -0.77 16.04
C GLU A 401 6.51 -1.28 16.35
N ILE A 402 6.82 -2.53 15.97
CA ILE A 402 8.15 -3.13 16.15
C ILE A 402 9.23 -2.31 15.45
N LEU A 403 8.98 -1.94 14.18
CA LEU A 403 9.90 -1.10 13.44
C LEU A 403 10.07 0.24 14.17
N THR A 404 9.00 0.91 14.59
CA THR A 404 9.06 2.22 15.24
C THR A 404 9.89 2.19 16.54
N LYS A 405 9.83 1.10 17.31
CA LYS A 405 10.57 0.95 18.56
C LYS A 405 12.04 0.51 18.39
N SER A 406 12.50 0.33 17.15
CA SER A 406 13.82 -0.26 16.83
C SER A 406 14.05 -1.60 17.53
N GLN A 407 12.97 -2.36 17.75
CA GLN A 407 13.05 -3.71 18.32
C GLN A 407 13.33 -4.70 17.20
N ASN A 408 14.16 -5.71 17.46
CA ASN A 408 14.35 -6.79 16.49
C ASN A 408 13.06 -7.60 16.38
N LEU A 409 12.65 -7.95 15.16
CA LEU A 409 11.51 -8.83 14.87
C LEU A 409 11.58 -10.23 15.51
N VAL A 410 12.72 -10.57 16.11
CA VAL A 410 13.10 -11.92 16.54
C VAL A 410 13.38 -11.98 18.04
N ASP A 411 13.46 -10.82 18.70
CA ASP A 411 13.55 -10.70 20.15
C ASP A 411 12.13 -10.71 20.73
#